data_AF-A0A7C2L5F4-F1
#
_entry.id   AF-A0A7C2L5F4-F1
#
_cell.length_a   1.000
_cell.length_b   1.000
_cell.length_c   1.000
_cell.angle_alpha   90.00
_cell.angle_beta   90.00
_cell.angle_gamma   90.00
#
_symmetry.space_group_name_H-M   'P 1'
#
loop_
_entity.id
_entity.type
_entity.pdbx_description
1 polymer ?
#
loop_
_entity_poly.entity_id
_entity_poly.type
_entity_poly.pdbx_seq_one_letter_code
_entity_poly.pdbx_strand_id
1 'polypeptide(L)'
;EMYNSPEAPTLEQIGRAFGLTRQRVHQILKKAKALGVKLVERKTPPEGHWIERCQLCKRILQLQQEEPLLTRRQIAARLNAPIWVVHWHLNRLKARGLVERHFGYFRSERLIQAIKLYNSDPAVSAWKLGRMLGYKNLPGIFCELEKRGLGYLLRPRSRRMAGRRRAAQSGTVIDAKQAFRKRRAGK
;
A
#
# COMPACT_ATOMS: atom_id res chain seq x y z
N GLU A 1 2.58 -13.08 39.23
CA GLU A 1 3.09 -13.60 37.94
C GLU A 1 2.35 -13.05 36.69
N MET A 2 1.63 -11.92 36.79
CA MET A 2 0.67 -11.47 35.75
C MET A 2 1.20 -10.61 34.59
N TYR A 3 2.52 -10.60 34.32
CA TYR A 3 3.09 -9.65 33.34
C TYR A 3 3.76 -10.31 32.12
N ASN A 4 3.66 -11.64 31.99
CA ASN A 4 4.13 -12.38 30.82
C ASN A 4 3.06 -12.50 29.71
N SER A 5 1.85 -12.01 29.95
CA SER A 5 0.77 -12.04 28.97
C SER A 5 0.84 -10.80 28.07
N PRO A 6 0.52 -10.91 26.76
CA PRO A 6 0.20 -9.75 25.94
C PRO A 6 -0.72 -8.76 26.66
N GLU A 7 -1.55 -9.18 27.62
CA GLU A 7 -2.47 -8.40 28.46
C GLU A 7 -1.83 -7.41 29.44
N ALA A 8 -0.50 -7.33 29.59
CA ALA A 8 0.12 -6.39 30.51
C ALA A 8 -0.32 -4.92 30.23
N PRO A 9 -0.88 -4.22 31.25
CA PRO A 9 -1.44 -2.88 31.08
C PRO A 9 -0.36 -1.85 30.73
N THR A 10 -0.70 -0.85 29.91
CA THR A 10 0.21 0.25 29.58
C THR A 10 0.47 1.12 30.82
N LEU A 11 1.58 1.89 30.83
CA LEU A 11 1.86 2.86 31.89
C LEU A 11 0.70 3.87 32.07
N GLU A 12 -0.01 4.19 31.00
CA GLU A 12 -1.20 5.05 31.04
C GLU A 12 -2.41 4.36 31.63
N GLN A 13 -2.63 3.08 31.33
CA GLN A 13 -3.71 2.30 31.94
C GLN A 13 -3.48 2.13 33.45
N ILE A 14 -2.25 1.85 33.86
CA ILE A 14 -1.84 1.83 35.27
C ILE A 14 -2.06 3.22 35.87
N GLY A 15 -1.63 4.28 35.18
CA GLY A 15 -1.83 5.65 35.62
C GLY A 15 -3.31 5.96 35.90
N ARG A 16 -4.20 5.64 34.96
CA ARG A 16 -5.64 5.85 35.14
C ARG A 16 -6.23 5.04 36.29
N ALA A 17 -5.85 3.76 36.41
CA ALA A 17 -6.38 2.88 37.46
C ALA A 17 -6.02 3.36 38.88
N PHE A 18 -4.86 3.99 39.04
CA PHE A 18 -4.35 4.45 40.34
C PHE A 18 -4.39 5.97 40.52
N GLY A 19 -5.01 6.73 39.59
CA GLY A 19 -5.06 8.19 39.66
C GLY A 19 -3.67 8.87 39.53
N LEU A 20 -2.71 8.21 38.88
CA LEU A 20 -1.33 8.66 38.72
C LEU A 20 -1.04 9.11 37.30
N THR A 21 -0.14 10.08 37.15
CA THR A 21 0.40 10.45 35.83
C THR A 21 1.32 9.34 35.29
N ARG A 22 1.39 9.21 33.97
CA ARG A 22 2.29 8.26 33.28
C ARG A 22 3.74 8.38 33.78
N GLN A 23 4.22 9.60 33.98
CA GLN A 23 5.57 9.88 34.48
C GLN A 23 5.76 9.38 35.91
N ARG A 24 4.75 9.56 36.78
CA ARG A 24 4.80 9.10 38.16
C ARG A 24 4.82 7.58 38.26
N VAL A 25 4.00 6.89 37.45
CA VAL A 25 4.03 5.42 37.33
C VAL A 25 5.43 4.95 36.89
N HIS A 26 6.04 5.62 35.90
CA HIS A 26 7.39 5.28 35.46
C HIS A 26 8.44 5.44 36.58
N GLN A 27 8.38 6.51 37.36
CA GLN A 27 9.28 6.72 38.51
C GLN A 27 9.10 5.65 39.60
N ILE A 28 7.86 5.28 39.91
CA ILE A 28 7.54 4.24 40.91
C ILE A 28 8.13 2.90 40.46
N LEU A 29 7.89 2.52 39.20
CA LEU A 29 8.46 1.29 38.64
C LEU A 29 10.00 1.34 38.63
N LYS A 30 10.62 2.47 38.27
CA LYS A 30 12.08 2.60 38.32
C LYS A 30 12.63 2.39 39.74
N LYS A 31 11.97 2.95 40.76
CA LYS A 31 12.34 2.75 42.18
C LYS A 31 12.13 1.30 42.62
N ALA A 32 11.01 0.68 42.26
CA ALA A 32 10.73 -0.72 42.58
C ALA A 32 11.79 -1.67 41.97
N LYS A 33 12.22 -1.40 40.72
CA LYS A 33 13.31 -2.14 40.08
C LYS A 33 14.62 -2.02 40.86
N ALA A 34 14.96 -0.82 41.32
CA ALA A 34 16.15 -0.56 42.11
C ALA A 34 16.12 -1.27 43.47
N LEU A 35 14.93 -1.48 44.03
CA LEU A 35 14.69 -2.24 45.27
C LEU A 35 14.65 -3.77 45.06
N GLY A 36 15.01 -4.25 43.87
CA GLY A 36 15.06 -5.69 43.58
C GLY A 36 13.70 -6.34 43.34
N VAL A 37 12.62 -5.56 43.24
CA VAL A 37 11.30 -6.09 42.85
C VAL A 37 11.41 -6.61 41.42
N LYS A 38 11.08 -7.89 41.21
CA LYS A 38 10.99 -8.49 39.88
C LYS A 38 9.90 -7.80 39.07
N LEU A 39 10.28 -6.78 38.32
CA LEU A 39 9.45 -6.17 37.30
C LEU A 39 9.60 -6.96 36.01
N VAL A 40 8.50 -7.47 35.52
CA VAL A 40 8.47 -8.13 34.22
C VAL A 40 8.41 -7.04 33.16
N GLU A 41 9.50 -6.89 32.42
CA GLU A 41 9.60 -5.89 31.36
C GLU A 41 8.77 -6.30 30.15
N ARG A 42 8.09 -5.31 29.57
CA ARG A 42 7.31 -5.52 28.35
C ARG A 42 8.28 -5.82 27.22
N LYS A 43 8.28 -7.05 26.70
CA LYS A 43 9.00 -7.34 25.47
C LYS A 43 8.40 -6.49 24.35
N THR A 44 9.23 -5.65 23.73
CA THR A 44 8.89 -5.01 22.46
C THR A 44 8.45 -6.13 21.51
N PRO A 45 7.30 -6.02 20.82
CA PRO A 45 6.92 -7.05 19.88
C PRO A 45 8.08 -7.18 18.87
N PRO A 46 8.41 -8.38 18.38
CA PRO A 46 9.59 -8.61 17.55
C PRO A 46 9.64 -7.66 16.34
N GLU A 47 8.48 -7.21 15.88
CA GLU A 47 8.38 -6.24 14.79
C GLU A 47 8.30 -4.78 15.25
N GLY A 48 8.07 -4.45 16.51
CA GLY A 48 8.02 -3.07 17.04
C GLY A 48 6.63 -2.39 17.03
N HIS A 49 5.55 -3.09 16.63
CA HIS A 49 4.19 -2.53 16.66
C HIS A 49 3.10 -3.56 17.00
N TRP A 50 2.23 -3.21 17.96
CA TRP A 50 1.06 -4.00 18.35
C TRP A 50 -0.16 -3.62 17.51
N ILE A 51 -0.36 -4.29 16.37
CA ILE A 51 -1.46 -4.01 15.44
C ILE A 51 -2.83 -4.18 16.11
N GLU A 52 -3.02 -5.25 16.88
CA GLU A 52 -4.27 -5.58 17.59
C GLU A 52 -4.72 -4.51 18.60
N ARG A 53 -3.80 -3.63 19.01
CA ARG A 53 -4.05 -2.57 20.01
C ARG A 53 -3.99 -1.18 19.42
N CYS A 54 -3.45 -1.04 18.23
CA CYS A 54 -3.35 0.25 17.58
C CYS A 54 -4.70 0.66 16.99
N GLN A 55 -5.29 1.70 17.56
CA GLN A 55 -6.56 2.25 17.07
C GLN A 55 -6.46 2.70 15.60
N LEU A 56 -5.31 3.25 15.19
CA LEU A 56 -5.10 3.63 13.79
C LEU A 56 -5.09 2.41 12.86
N CYS A 57 -4.42 1.31 13.24
CA CYS A 57 -4.46 0.07 12.47
C CYS A 57 -5.87 -0.49 12.36
N LYS A 58 -6.64 -0.49 13.45
CA LYS A 58 -8.04 -0.93 13.45
C LYS A 58 -8.89 -0.10 12.48
N ARG A 59 -8.76 1.23 12.54
CA ARG A 59 -9.46 2.14 11.62
C ARG A 59 -9.02 1.97 10.17
N ILE A 60 -7.74 1.70 9.89
CA ILE A 60 -7.25 1.40 8.54
C ILE A 60 -7.90 0.12 8.00
N LEU A 61 -8.00 -0.93 8.82
CA LEU A 61 -8.62 -2.20 8.43
C LEU A 61 -10.12 -2.04 8.17
N GLN A 62 -10.82 -1.29 9.03
CA GLN A 62 -12.22 -0.95 8.82
C GLN A 62 -12.41 -0.16 7.52
N LEU A 63 -11.57 0.85 7.28
CA LEU A 63 -11.67 1.67 6.07
C LEU A 63 -11.43 0.87 4.78
N GLN A 64 -10.60 -0.17 4.82
CA GLN A 64 -10.43 -1.07 3.67
C GLN A 64 -11.70 -1.86 3.37
N GLN A 65 -12.45 -2.28 4.39
CA GLN A 65 -13.70 -3.02 4.21
C GLN A 65 -14.80 -2.12 3.61
N GLU A 66 -14.87 -0.87 4.07
CA GLU A 66 -15.83 0.12 3.57
C GLU A 66 -15.48 0.58 2.15
N GLU A 67 -14.21 0.91 1.91
CA GLU A 67 -13.74 1.46 0.64
C GLU A 67 -12.37 0.84 0.25
N PRO A 68 -12.36 -0.30 -0.46
CA PRO A 68 -11.13 -1.05 -0.74
C PRO A 68 -10.18 -0.35 -1.71
N LEU A 69 -10.65 0.64 -2.46
CA LEU A 69 -9.86 1.32 -3.49
C LEU A 69 -9.68 2.80 -3.16
N LEU A 70 -8.64 3.09 -2.36
CA LEU A 70 -8.27 4.44 -1.93
C LEU A 70 -6.79 4.76 -2.15
N THR A 71 -6.50 6.04 -2.36
CA THR A 71 -5.13 6.55 -2.30
C THR A 71 -4.67 6.73 -0.87
N ARG A 72 -3.36 6.74 -0.65
CA ARG A 72 -2.78 7.03 0.67
C ARG A 72 -3.20 8.41 1.21
N ARG A 73 -3.35 9.40 0.31
CA ARG A 73 -3.79 10.76 0.68
C ARG A 73 -5.23 10.76 1.19
N GLN A 74 -6.13 10.04 0.52
CA GLN A 74 -7.51 9.89 0.95
C GLN A 74 -7.62 9.15 2.30
N ILE A 75 -6.83 8.08 2.49
CA ILE A 75 -6.75 7.37 3.77
C ILE A 75 -6.30 8.33 4.89
N ALA A 76 -5.24 9.11 4.65
CA ALA A 76 -4.74 10.09 5.61
C ALA A 76 -5.78 11.16 5.96
N ALA A 77 -6.50 11.69 4.97
CA ALA A 77 -7.56 12.66 5.18
C ALA A 77 -8.71 12.08 6.02
N ARG A 78 -9.21 10.88 5.70
CA ARG A 78 -10.32 10.25 6.45
C ARG A 78 -9.97 9.89 7.88
N LEU A 79 -8.71 9.50 8.12
CA LEU A 79 -8.25 9.13 9.44
C LEU A 79 -7.83 10.35 10.28
N ASN A 80 -7.81 11.54 9.68
CA ASN A 80 -7.24 12.76 10.25
C ASN A 80 -5.83 12.52 10.81
N ALA A 81 -4.98 11.92 9.98
CA ALA A 81 -3.63 11.49 10.37
C ALA A 81 -2.59 11.91 9.32
N PRO A 82 -1.35 12.22 9.73
CA PRO A 82 -0.30 12.56 8.78
C PRO A 82 -0.01 11.41 7.80
N ILE A 83 0.28 11.75 6.53
CA ILE A 83 0.53 10.77 5.46
C ILE A 83 1.67 9.80 5.80
N TRP A 84 2.73 10.28 6.45
CA TRP A 84 3.88 9.45 6.82
C TRP A 84 3.53 8.44 7.91
N VAL A 85 2.67 8.80 8.87
CA VAL A 85 2.14 7.88 9.90
C VAL A 85 1.34 6.79 9.19
N VAL A 86 0.39 7.18 8.34
CA VAL A 86 -0.42 6.23 7.57
C VAL A 86 0.45 5.31 6.70
N HIS A 87 1.50 5.85 6.07
CA HIS A 87 2.44 5.05 5.29
C HIS A 87 3.10 3.94 6.14
N TRP A 88 3.60 4.30 7.31
CA TRP A 88 4.25 3.37 8.22
C TRP A 88 3.30 2.25 8.68
N HIS A 89 2.08 2.60 9.09
CA HIS A 89 1.07 1.62 9.50
C HIS A 89 0.64 0.72 8.35
N LEU A 90 0.39 1.28 7.16
CA LEU A 90 0.02 0.52 5.97
C LEU A 90 1.11 -0.50 5.57
N ASN A 91 2.39 -0.12 5.59
CA ASN A 91 3.47 -1.03 5.24
C ASN A 91 3.50 -2.24 6.17
N ARG A 92 3.29 -2.04 7.47
CA ARG A 92 3.23 -3.13 8.46
C ARG A 92 2.02 -4.03 8.26
N LEU A 93 0.86 -3.44 8.02
CA LEU A 93 -0.36 -4.20 7.75
C LEU A 93 -0.22 -5.05 6.48
N LYS A 94 0.42 -4.51 5.43
CA LYS A 94 0.72 -5.25 4.20
C LYS A 94 1.75 -6.35 4.40
N ALA A 95 2.80 -6.11 5.19
CA ALA A 95 3.81 -7.12 5.51
C ALA A 95 3.19 -8.35 6.19
N ARG A 96 2.10 -8.16 6.93
CA ARG A 96 1.34 -9.25 7.57
C ARG A 96 0.17 -9.79 6.73
N GLY A 97 -0.02 -9.31 5.50
CA GLY A 97 -1.13 -9.74 4.65
C GLY A 97 -2.52 -9.32 5.14
N LEU A 98 -2.62 -8.41 6.12
CA LEU A 98 -3.91 -7.95 6.66
C LEU A 98 -4.58 -6.91 5.76
N VAL A 99 -3.78 -6.27 4.89
CA VAL A 99 -4.22 -5.21 3.98
C VAL A 99 -3.91 -5.62 2.56
N GLU A 100 -4.88 -5.38 1.68
CA GLU A 100 -4.77 -5.64 0.26
C GLU A 100 -3.62 -4.86 -0.36
N ARG A 101 -2.91 -5.50 -1.30
CA ARG A 101 -1.70 -4.91 -1.90
C ARG A 101 -1.99 -3.57 -2.57
N HIS A 102 -3.16 -3.42 -3.17
CA HIS A 102 -3.60 -2.22 -3.87
C HIS A 102 -4.09 -1.08 -2.96
N PHE A 103 -4.44 -1.36 -1.70
CA PHE A 103 -4.95 -0.35 -0.79
C PHE A 103 -3.87 0.68 -0.45
N GLY A 104 -4.12 1.97 -0.71
CA GLY A 104 -3.12 3.03 -0.55
C GLY A 104 -1.89 2.90 -1.48
N TYR A 105 -1.97 2.09 -2.53
CA TYR A 105 -0.92 1.93 -3.55
C TYR A 105 -0.90 3.10 -4.53
N PHE A 106 -2.08 3.52 -5.00
CA PHE A 106 -2.20 4.56 -6.00
C PHE A 106 -1.91 5.95 -5.43
N ARG A 107 -1.19 6.76 -6.23
CA ARG A 107 -0.94 8.18 -5.93
C ARG A 107 -1.99 9.11 -6.53
N SER A 108 -2.70 8.67 -7.58
CA SER A 108 -3.63 9.49 -8.35
C SER A 108 -5.06 9.03 -8.14
N GLU A 109 -5.91 9.95 -7.69
CA GLU A 109 -7.35 9.71 -7.51
C GLU A 109 -8.06 9.54 -8.85
N ARG A 110 -7.63 10.30 -9.88
CA ARG A 110 -8.10 10.15 -11.26
C ARG A 110 -7.89 8.74 -11.81
N LEU A 111 -6.81 8.06 -11.42
CA LEU A 111 -6.56 6.68 -11.84
C LEU A 111 -7.50 5.70 -11.14
N ILE A 112 -7.77 5.91 -9.85
CA ILE A 112 -8.80 5.14 -9.13
C ILE A 112 -10.16 5.32 -9.78
N GLN A 113 -10.53 6.56 -10.12
CA GLN A 113 -11.77 6.85 -10.82
C GLN A 113 -11.82 6.17 -12.20
N ALA A 114 -10.71 6.18 -12.94
CA ALA A 114 -10.60 5.46 -14.21
C ALA A 114 -10.83 3.95 -14.02
N ILE A 115 -10.25 3.33 -12.99
CA ILE A 115 -10.46 1.91 -12.70
C ILE A 115 -11.94 1.64 -12.39
N LYS A 116 -12.56 2.46 -11.52
CA LYS A 116 -13.99 2.34 -11.17
C LYS A 116 -14.88 2.44 -12.41
N LEU A 117 -14.69 3.45 -13.25
CA LEU A 117 -15.47 3.66 -14.48
C LEU A 117 -15.25 2.55 -15.51
N TYR A 118 -14.01 2.08 -15.66
CA TYR A 118 -13.70 0.96 -16.56
C TYR A 118 -14.39 -0.34 -16.15
N ASN A 119 -14.60 -0.54 -14.85
CA ASN A 119 -15.25 -1.74 -14.32
C ASN A 119 -16.79 -1.65 -14.37
N SER A 120 -17.34 -0.44 -14.16
CA SER A 120 -18.79 -0.21 -14.17
C SER A 120 -19.40 -0.27 -15.57
N ASP A 121 -18.72 0.25 -16.59
CA ASP A 121 -19.22 0.31 -17.96
C ASP A 121 -18.39 -0.61 -18.91
N PRO A 122 -18.94 -1.77 -19.31
CA PRO A 122 -18.27 -2.68 -20.25
C PRO A 122 -18.03 -2.09 -21.64
N ALA A 123 -18.86 -1.15 -22.09
CA ALA A 123 -18.82 -0.59 -23.44
C ALA A 123 -17.69 0.44 -23.61
N VAL A 124 -17.31 1.14 -22.54
CA VAL A 124 -16.29 2.18 -22.60
C VAL A 124 -14.88 1.58 -22.64
N SER A 125 -14.18 1.67 -23.76
CA SER A 125 -12.78 1.21 -23.87
C SER A 125 -11.81 2.04 -23.02
N ALA A 126 -10.68 1.44 -22.63
CA ALA A 126 -9.61 2.15 -21.91
C ALA A 126 -9.09 3.38 -22.68
N TRP A 127 -9.09 3.32 -24.01
CA TRP A 127 -8.75 4.47 -24.86
C TRP A 127 -9.76 5.62 -24.76
N LYS A 128 -11.07 5.31 -24.84
CA LYS A 128 -12.13 6.30 -24.70
C LYS A 128 -12.09 6.94 -23.31
N LEU A 129 -11.94 6.11 -22.27
CA LEU A 129 -11.84 6.58 -20.90
C LEU A 129 -10.59 7.44 -20.66
N GLY A 130 -9.46 7.06 -21.25
CA GLY A 130 -8.24 7.85 -21.21
C GLY A 130 -8.44 9.26 -21.76
N ARG A 131 -9.11 9.39 -22.92
CA ARG A 131 -9.46 10.71 -23.50
C ARG A 131 -10.38 11.52 -22.60
N MET A 132 -11.45 10.92 -22.07
CA MET A 132 -12.39 11.59 -21.17
C MET A 132 -11.73 12.10 -19.90
N LEU A 133 -10.82 11.31 -19.32
CA LEU A 133 -10.13 11.64 -18.08
C LEU A 133 -8.77 12.30 -18.30
N GLY A 134 -8.42 12.72 -19.52
CA GLY A 134 -7.16 13.42 -19.83
C GLY A 134 -5.87 12.59 -19.66
N TYR A 135 -5.94 11.26 -19.73
CA TYR A 135 -4.77 10.38 -19.77
C TYR A 135 -4.35 10.09 -21.20
N LYS A 136 -3.11 10.48 -21.55
CA LYS A 136 -2.52 10.21 -22.88
C LYS A 136 -2.39 8.71 -23.21
N ASN A 137 -2.12 7.87 -22.20
CA ASN A 137 -1.89 6.43 -22.40
C ASN A 137 -2.48 5.57 -21.26
N LEU A 138 -3.79 5.65 -21.05
CA LEU A 138 -4.47 4.80 -20.06
C LEU A 138 -4.35 3.29 -20.34
N PRO A 139 -4.42 2.80 -21.59
CA PRO A 139 -4.22 1.38 -21.88
C PRO A 139 -2.83 0.87 -21.47
N GLY A 140 -1.78 1.66 -21.70
CA GLY A 140 -0.44 1.33 -21.24
C GLY A 140 -0.34 1.25 -19.71
N ILE A 141 -1.02 2.16 -19.00
CA ILE A 141 -1.11 2.13 -17.53
C ILE A 141 -1.80 0.84 -17.05
N PHE A 142 -2.90 0.43 -17.69
CA PHE A 142 -3.61 -0.80 -17.34
C PHE A 142 -2.78 -2.05 -17.61
N CYS A 143 -2.08 -2.11 -18.74
CA CYS A 143 -1.13 -3.19 -19.03
C CYS A 143 -0.03 -3.28 -17.96
N GLU A 144 0.49 -2.13 -17.49
CA GLU A 144 1.48 -2.08 -16.42
C GLU A 144 0.91 -2.56 -15.07
N LEU A 145 -0.37 -2.28 -14.77
CA LEU A 145 -1.05 -2.83 -13.59
C LEU A 145 -1.15 -4.36 -13.65
N GLU A 146 -1.51 -4.91 -14.81
CA GLU A 146 -1.51 -6.37 -15.01
C GLU A 146 -0.12 -6.96 -14.76
N LYS A 147 0.94 -6.39 -15.35
CA LYS A 147 2.33 -6.83 -15.15
C LYS A 147 2.77 -6.81 -13.68
N ARG A 148 2.26 -5.86 -12.90
CA ARG A 148 2.57 -5.75 -11.45
C ARG A 148 1.76 -6.69 -10.57
N GLY A 149 0.88 -7.51 -11.16
CA GLY A 149 0.00 -8.42 -10.44
C GLY A 149 -1.23 -7.72 -9.82
N LEU A 150 -1.59 -6.54 -10.32
CA LEU A 150 -2.79 -5.78 -9.92
C LEU A 150 -3.89 -5.84 -11.00
N GLY A 151 -3.76 -6.76 -11.96
CA GLY A 151 -4.73 -6.94 -13.05
C GLY A 151 -6.13 -7.32 -12.56
N TYR A 152 -6.24 -7.94 -11.38
CA TYR A 152 -7.53 -8.28 -10.75
C TYR A 152 -8.40 -7.06 -10.44
N LEU A 153 -7.81 -5.86 -10.41
CA LEU A 153 -8.55 -4.61 -10.25
C LEU A 153 -9.28 -4.20 -11.52
N LEU A 154 -8.97 -4.81 -12.67
CA LEU A 154 -9.55 -4.49 -13.96
C LEU A 154 -10.50 -5.61 -14.35
N ARG A 155 -11.72 -5.24 -14.74
CA ARG A 155 -12.68 -6.19 -15.29
C ARG A 155 -12.06 -6.91 -16.50
N PRO A 156 -12.04 -8.25 -16.53
CA PRO A 156 -11.60 -8.99 -17.70
C PRO A 156 -12.46 -8.58 -18.88
N ARG A 157 -11.83 -8.02 -19.91
CA ARG A 157 -12.48 -7.84 -21.20
C ARG A 157 -11.94 -8.92 -22.09
N SER A 158 -12.81 -9.53 -22.89
CA SER A 158 -12.38 -10.47 -23.93
C SER A 158 -11.23 -9.82 -24.67
N ARG A 159 -10.01 -10.35 -24.47
CA ARG A 159 -8.89 -10.02 -25.33
C ARG A 159 -9.42 -10.38 -26.70
N ARG A 160 -9.70 -9.38 -27.55
CA ARG A 160 -9.63 -9.64 -28.99
C ARG A 160 -8.27 -10.27 -29.14
N MET A 161 -8.29 -11.57 -29.43
CA MET A 161 -7.13 -12.42 -29.58
C MET A 161 -6.03 -11.55 -30.17
N ALA A 162 -4.91 -11.44 -29.45
CA ALA A 162 -3.69 -10.90 -30.01
C ALA A 162 -3.22 -11.89 -31.09
N GLY A 163 -3.96 -11.97 -32.20
CA GLY A 163 -3.52 -12.42 -33.51
C GLY A 163 -2.54 -11.39 -34.04
N ARG A 164 -1.42 -11.28 -33.34
CA ARG A 164 -0.15 -10.68 -33.71
C ARG A 164 0.85 -11.06 -32.63
N ARG A 165 0.99 -12.37 -32.40
CA ARG A 165 2.36 -12.90 -32.34
C ARG A 165 2.96 -12.46 -33.67
N ARG A 166 3.74 -11.38 -33.68
CA ARG A 166 4.73 -11.20 -34.73
C ARG A 166 5.52 -12.50 -34.65
N ALA A 167 5.26 -13.41 -35.59
CA ALA A 167 6.25 -14.40 -35.94
C ALA A 167 7.55 -13.62 -36.02
N ALA A 168 8.53 -14.03 -35.24
CA ALA A 168 9.89 -13.61 -35.46
C ALA A 168 10.20 -14.04 -36.89
N GLN A 169 9.95 -13.16 -37.87
CA GLN A 169 10.70 -13.18 -39.09
C GLN A 169 12.12 -12.93 -38.62
N SER A 170 12.88 -14.01 -38.55
CA SER A 170 14.32 -14.07 -38.71
C SER A 170 14.67 -13.36 -40.02
N GLY A 171 14.54 -12.03 -40.02
CA GLY A 171 14.97 -11.13 -41.05
C GLY A 171 16.04 -10.28 -40.40
N THR A 172 17.29 -10.67 -40.64
CA THR A 172 18.52 -9.90 -40.46
C THR A 172 18.30 -8.46 -39.98
N VAL A 173 18.67 -8.22 -38.72
CA VAL A 173 18.91 -6.88 -38.20
C VAL A 173 20.08 -6.30 -39.00
N ILE A 174 19.77 -5.67 -40.13
CA ILE A 174 20.72 -4.75 -40.76
C ILE A 174 20.77 -3.56 -39.82
N ASP A 175 21.84 -3.55 -39.04
CA ASP A 175 22.19 -2.55 -38.05
C ASP A 175 22.06 -1.16 -38.69
N ALA A 176 21.09 -0.36 -38.20
CA ALA A 176 20.80 0.96 -38.73
C ALA A 176 22.04 1.89 -38.70
N LYS A 177 23.03 1.59 -37.85
CA LYS A 177 24.34 2.26 -37.85
C LYS A 177 25.18 1.95 -39.10
N GLN A 178 25.14 0.73 -39.63
CA GLN A 178 25.89 0.34 -40.83
C GLN A 178 25.30 0.98 -42.09
N ALA A 179 23.97 1.04 -42.19
CA ALA A 179 23.27 1.72 -43.29
C ALA A 179 23.55 3.24 -43.32
N PHE A 180 23.63 3.87 -42.14
CA PHE A 180 23.97 5.29 -42.03
C PHE A 180 25.44 5.58 -42.39
N ARG A 181 26.37 4.71 -42.00
CA ARG A 181 27.80 4.84 -42.34
C ARG A 181 28.06 4.72 -43.85
N LYS A 182 27.41 3.78 -44.55
CA LYS A 182 27.56 3.63 -46.01
C LYS A 182 27.06 4.85 -46.79
N ARG A 183 25.99 5.53 -46.34
CA ARG A 183 25.48 6.75 -46.97
C ARG A 183 26.42 7.96 -46.81
N ARG A 184 27.29 7.96 -45.80
CA ARG A 184 28.20 9.07 -45.52
C ARG A 184 29.58 8.91 -46.15
N ALA A 185 29.95 7.69 -46.57
CA ALA A 185 31.23 7.41 -47.24
C ALA A 185 31.15 7.50 -48.78
N GLY A 186 29.96 7.72 -49.34
CA GLY A 186 29.74 7.89 -50.79
C GLY A 186 29.47 9.34 -51.21
N LYS A 187 29.96 10.33 -50.44
CA LYS A 187 29.99 11.74 -50.81
C LYS A 187 31.43 12.24 -50.75
#